data_AF-A0A1D6IS56-F1
#
_entry.id   AF-A0A1D6IS56-F1
#
_cell.length_a   1.000
_cell.length_b   1.000
_cell.length_c   1.000
_cell.angle_alpha   90.00
_cell.angle_beta   90.00
_cell.angle_gamma   90.00
#
_symmetry.space_group_name_H-M   'P 1'
#
loop_
_entity.id
_entity.type
_entity.pdbx_description
1 polymer ?
#
loop_
_entity_poly.entity_id
_entity_poly.type
_entity_poly.pdbx_seq_one_letter_code
_entity_poly.pdbx_strand_id
1 'polypeptide(L)'
;MQFKKATTSRSVLQILNIGKLTSLQHIYVFSVQKKQGYELRQLKDLNELGGSLRVENLENVIGKDEAVESKLYLKSRLKELALEWSSENGMDAMDILEGLRPPPQLSKLTIKGYRSDTYPGWLLERSYFENLESFELSNCSLLEGLPPDTELLRNCSRLRINFVPNLKELSNLPAGLTDLSIDWCPLLMFITNNELGQHDVRENIIMKADDLASKLALMWEVDSGEEVRSVLSKDYSSLKQLMTLMMDDDVSKHLQIIESGLEEREDKVWMKENIIKAWLFFHEQRIRFIYGRTMEMPLVLPSGLCELSLSSCSITDEALAICLGGLTSLRNLRLKYYMALTTLPSEKVFEHLTKLVWLVVRGCLCLKSLGGLRAAPSLSSFDCWDCPSLELARGAELMPLNLAGEEHVLSVAAFLQLIHSLMACHT
;
A
#
# COMPACT_ATOMS: atom_id res chain seq x y z
N MET A 1 33.46 17.37 -4.46
CA MET A 1 33.67 16.24 -3.53
C MET A 1 32.32 15.58 -3.30
N GLN A 2 32.15 14.35 -3.77
CA GLN A 2 30.90 13.60 -3.67
C GLN A 2 30.67 13.13 -2.24
N PHE A 3 29.58 13.57 -1.61
CA PHE A 3 29.01 12.87 -0.46
C PHE A 3 27.91 11.94 -0.98
N LYS A 4 28.27 10.67 -1.22
CA LYS A 4 27.28 9.59 -1.27
C LYS A 4 26.61 9.54 0.11
N LYS A 5 25.32 9.85 0.18
CA LYS A 5 24.51 9.49 1.35
C LYS A 5 24.55 7.97 1.47
N ALA A 6 25.37 7.47 2.39
CA ALA A 6 25.28 6.11 2.85
C ALA A 6 23.95 5.98 3.60
N THR A 7 22.95 5.38 2.96
CA THR A 7 21.87 4.70 3.66
C THR A 7 22.53 3.63 4.53
N THR A 8 22.75 3.96 5.79
CA THR A 8 23.23 3.01 6.79
C THR A 8 22.08 2.08 7.15
N SER A 9 21.83 1.11 6.26
CA SER A 9 21.40 -0.20 6.72
C SER A 9 22.45 -0.64 7.74
N ARG A 10 22.06 -0.79 9.01
CA ARG A 10 22.90 -1.49 9.99
C ARG A 10 23.11 -2.88 9.41
N SER A 11 24.21 -3.08 8.69
CA SER A 11 24.65 -4.41 8.27
C SER A 11 24.83 -5.20 9.54
N VAL A 12 23.89 -6.08 9.86
CA VAL A 12 24.08 -7.09 10.88
C VAL A 12 25.33 -7.83 10.44
N LEU A 13 26.38 -7.83 11.25
CA LEU A 13 27.62 -8.55 10.95
C LEU A 13 27.26 -10.04 10.85
N GLN A 14 27.07 -10.52 9.62
CA GLN A 14 26.72 -11.91 9.37
C GLN A 14 27.93 -12.80 9.61
N ILE A 15 27.70 -13.95 10.23
CA ILE A 15 28.75 -14.90 10.59
C ILE A 15 29.21 -15.63 9.33
N LEU A 16 30.50 -15.55 9.02
CA LEU A 16 31.13 -16.33 7.95
C LEU A 16 30.99 -17.83 8.24
N ASN A 17 30.60 -18.62 7.24
CA ASN A 17 30.42 -20.07 7.34
C ASN A 17 29.42 -20.50 8.42
N ILE A 18 28.33 -19.74 8.59
CA ILE A 18 27.31 -20.02 9.61
C ILE A 18 26.72 -21.44 9.51
N GLY A 19 26.77 -22.07 8.33
CA GLY A 19 26.32 -23.45 8.13
C GLY A 19 27.03 -24.50 8.98
N LYS A 20 28.18 -24.15 9.59
CA LYS A 20 28.87 -25.01 10.57
C LYS A 20 28.19 -25.04 11.94
N LEU A 21 27.31 -24.09 12.23
CA LEU A 21 26.59 -23.98 13.50
C LEU A 21 25.28 -24.79 13.46
N THR A 22 25.35 -26.10 13.26
CA THR A 22 24.18 -26.95 13.01
C THR A 22 23.15 -26.97 14.15
N SER A 23 23.55 -26.64 15.38
CA SER A 23 22.65 -26.48 16.54
C SER A 23 22.06 -25.07 16.68
N LEU A 24 22.27 -24.16 15.72
CA LEU A 24 21.74 -22.80 15.76
C LEU A 24 20.21 -22.82 15.68
N GLN A 25 19.57 -22.20 16.67
CA GLN A 25 18.10 -22.18 16.79
C GLN A 25 17.47 -20.89 16.26
N HIS A 26 18.22 -19.78 16.26
CA HIS A 26 17.68 -18.47 15.87
C HIS A 26 18.68 -17.69 15.02
N ILE A 27 18.23 -17.27 13.85
CA ILE A 27 18.84 -16.22 13.05
C ILE A 27 17.72 -15.41 12.39
N TYR A 28 17.61 -14.14 12.78
CA TYR A 28 16.54 -13.28 12.30
C TYR A 28 16.76 -12.81 10.86
N VAL A 29 18.02 -12.53 10.48
CA VAL A 29 18.38 -12.02 9.15
C VAL A 29 19.59 -12.79 8.63
N PHE A 30 19.48 -13.32 7.42
CA PHE A 30 20.54 -13.94 6.65
C PHE A 30 20.67 -13.21 5.31
N SER A 31 21.76 -12.50 5.06
CA SER A 31 21.99 -11.77 3.82
C SER A 31 22.86 -12.61 2.87
N VAL A 32 22.32 -12.97 1.71
CA VAL A 32 23.08 -13.74 0.71
C VAL A 32 24.12 -12.84 0.06
N GLN A 33 25.35 -13.33 -0.09
CA GLN A 33 26.42 -12.63 -0.81
C GLN A 33 27.08 -13.54 -1.84
N LYS A 34 27.57 -12.96 -2.94
CA LYS A 34 28.43 -13.64 -3.92
C LYS A 34 29.87 -13.81 -3.38
N LYS A 35 29.99 -14.33 -2.16
CA LYS A 35 31.25 -14.50 -1.41
C LYS A 35 31.24 -15.81 -0.66
N GLN A 36 32.38 -16.50 -0.68
CA GLN A 36 32.55 -17.76 0.03
C GLN A 36 32.20 -17.64 1.53
N GLY A 37 31.37 -18.55 2.02
CA GLY A 37 30.90 -18.62 3.40
C GLY A 37 29.68 -17.75 3.71
N TYR A 38 29.10 -17.08 2.72
CA TYR A 38 27.89 -16.25 2.82
C TYR A 38 26.82 -16.63 1.78
N GLU A 39 27.06 -17.69 1.02
CA GLU A 39 26.15 -18.18 -0.01
C GLU A 39 24.90 -18.80 0.65
N LEU A 40 23.81 -18.93 -0.11
CA LEU A 40 22.55 -19.43 0.44
C LEU A 40 22.67 -20.87 0.97
N ARG A 41 23.54 -21.69 0.38
CA ARG A 41 23.84 -23.07 0.82
C ARG A 41 24.31 -23.17 2.27
N GLN A 42 24.75 -22.07 2.89
CA GLN A 42 25.08 -22.06 4.32
C GLN A 42 23.86 -22.37 5.21
N LEU A 43 22.63 -22.28 4.70
CA LEU A 43 21.42 -22.68 5.42
C LEU A 43 21.14 -24.19 5.41
N LYS A 44 21.86 -24.97 4.61
CA LYS A 44 21.57 -26.38 4.31
C LYS A 44 21.38 -27.27 5.53
N ASP A 45 22.28 -27.15 6.50
CA ASP A 45 22.35 -28.03 7.67
C ASP A 45 21.82 -27.37 8.96
N LEU A 46 21.24 -26.17 8.85
CA LEU A 46 20.67 -25.39 9.96
C LEU A 46 19.21 -25.79 10.24
N ASN A 47 18.97 -27.06 10.53
CA ASN A 47 17.62 -27.62 10.68
C ASN A 47 16.95 -27.30 12.03
N GLU A 48 17.73 -26.88 13.03
CA GLU A 48 17.22 -26.48 14.35
C GLU A 48 16.64 -25.06 14.36
N LEU A 49 16.74 -24.32 13.25
CA LEU A 49 16.22 -22.96 13.11
C LEU A 49 14.71 -22.91 13.33
N GLY A 50 14.30 -22.06 14.26
CA GLY A 50 12.91 -21.78 14.57
C GLY A 50 12.60 -20.30 14.74
N GLY A 51 11.32 -20.00 14.92
CA GLY A 51 10.84 -18.63 15.00
C GLY A 51 10.79 -17.96 13.63
N SER A 52 11.44 -16.80 13.48
CA SER A 52 11.42 -16.00 12.25
C SER A 52 12.77 -15.97 11.56
N LEU A 53 12.77 -16.16 10.25
CA LEU A 53 13.94 -16.03 9.37
C LEU A 53 13.61 -15.07 8.23
N ARG A 54 14.44 -14.05 8.05
CA ARG A 54 14.47 -13.23 6.84
C ARG A 54 15.72 -13.55 6.03
N VAL A 55 15.53 -13.89 4.77
CA VAL A 55 16.60 -14.10 3.79
C VAL A 55 16.60 -12.91 2.84
N GLU A 56 17.62 -12.07 2.94
CA GLU A 56 17.77 -10.86 2.11
C GLU A 56 18.83 -11.05 1.02
N ASN A 57 18.78 -10.18 0.01
CA ASN A 57 19.68 -10.15 -1.14
C ASN A 57 19.62 -11.42 -2.02
N LEU A 58 18.43 -11.98 -2.20
CA LEU A 58 18.21 -13.20 -2.98
C LEU A 58 18.61 -13.08 -4.47
N GLU A 59 18.81 -11.86 -4.98
CA GLU A 59 19.42 -11.60 -6.29
C GLU A 59 20.89 -12.08 -6.40
N ASN A 60 21.51 -12.46 -5.28
CA ASN A 60 22.86 -13.01 -5.25
C ASN A 60 22.92 -14.54 -5.44
N VAL A 61 21.78 -15.23 -5.41
CA VAL A 61 21.70 -16.69 -5.61
C VAL A 61 21.97 -17.01 -7.07
N ILE A 62 22.83 -17.99 -7.34
CA ILE A 62 23.35 -18.26 -8.70
C ILE A 62 22.29 -18.94 -9.59
N GLY A 63 21.37 -19.70 -9.00
CA GLY A 63 20.34 -20.44 -9.72
C GLY A 63 19.51 -21.34 -8.81
N LYS A 64 18.56 -22.06 -9.42
CA LYS A 64 17.64 -22.98 -8.73
C LYS A 64 18.36 -24.02 -7.88
N ASP A 65 19.48 -24.57 -8.36
CA ASP A 65 20.22 -25.62 -7.64
C ASP A 65 20.72 -25.13 -6.26
N GLU A 66 21.26 -23.90 -6.19
CA GLU A 66 21.69 -23.32 -4.92
C GLU A 66 20.49 -23.04 -3.99
N ALA A 67 19.37 -22.60 -4.56
CA ALA A 67 18.12 -22.41 -3.81
C ALA A 67 17.63 -23.72 -3.18
N VAL A 68 17.65 -24.81 -3.94
CA VAL A 68 17.29 -26.16 -3.45
C VAL A 68 18.26 -26.66 -2.39
N GLU A 69 19.56 -26.38 -2.53
CA GLU A 69 20.59 -26.75 -1.55
C GLU A 69 20.37 -26.12 -0.16
N SER A 70 19.66 -24.99 -0.08
CA SER A 70 19.31 -24.34 1.19
C SER A 70 18.42 -25.20 2.10
N LYS A 71 17.68 -26.15 1.52
CA LYS A 71 16.75 -27.06 2.21
C LYS A 71 15.82 -26.33 3.19
N LEU A 72 15.24 -25.20 2.79
CA LEU A 72 14.31 -24.45 3.64
C LEU A 72 13.14 -25.31 4.13
N TYR A 73 12.61 -26.18 3.26
CA TYR A 73 11.52 -27.12 3.58
C TYR A 73 11.81 -28.07 4.77
N LEU A 74 13.08 -28.30 5.16
CA LEU A 74 13.43 -29.14 6.31
C LEU A 74 13.40 -28.40 7.65
N LYS A 75 13.28 -27.06 7.65
CA LYS A 75 13.33 -26.22 8.87
C LYS A 75 11.98 -26.20 9.57
N SER A 76 11.57 -27.37 10.07
CA SER A 76 10.24 -27.63 10.66
C SER A 76 9.87 -26.77 11.87
N ARG A 77 10.85 -26.17 12.55
CA ARG A 77 10.61 -25.26 13.68
C ARG A 77 10.36 -23.82 13.26
N LEU A 78 10.60 -23.49 11.99
CA LEU A 78 10.40 -22.15 11.47
C LEU A 78 8.90 -21.82 11.39
N LYS A 79 8.52 -20.63 11.84
CA LYS A 79 7.14 -20.14 11.87
C LYS A 79 6.92 -18.97 10.93
N GLU A 80 7.92 -18.10 10.78
CA GLU A 80 7.85 -16.96 9.88
C GLU A 80 9.04 -16.97 8.91
N LEU A 81 8.74 -16.75 7.62
CA LEU A 81 9.75 -16.65 6.58
C LEU A 81 9.52 -15.39 5.75
N ALA A 82 10.58 -14.60 5.58
CA ALA A 82 10.61 -13.48 4.64
C ALA A 82 11.71 -13.72 3.59
N LEU A 83 11.34 -13.66 2.31
CA LEU A 83 12.23 -13.81 1.16
C LEU A 83 12.32 -12.46 0.45
N GLU A 84 13.50 -11.83 0.45
CA GLU A 84 13.68 -10.46 -0.05
C GLU A 84 14.76 -10.36 -1.14
N TRP A 85 14.37 -9.76 -2.27
CA TRP A 85 15.26 -9.30 -3.34
C TRP A 85 15.46 -7.79 -3.26
N SER A 86 16.65 -7.32 -3.60
CA SER A 86 16.90 -5.88 -3.76
C SER A 86 16.29 -5.34 -5.04
N SER A 87 16.03 -4.03 -5.05
CA SER A 87 15.39 -3.33 -6.17
C SER A 87 16.27 -3.15 -7.41
N GLU A 88 17.52 -3.63 -7.44
CA GLU A 88 18.52 -3.18 -8.42
C GLU A 88 18.83 -4.15 -9.57
N ASN A 89 18.41 -5.42 -9.49
CA ASN A 89 18.76 -6.43 -10.49
C ASN A 89 17.52 -7.02 -11.19
N GLY A 90 17.46 -6.85 -12.52
CA GLY A 90 16.34 -7.26 -13.39
C GLY A 90 16.39 -8.72 -13.85
N MET A 91 16.89 -9.65 -13.01
CA MET A 91 16.79 -11.09 -13.32
C MET A 91 15.43 -11.62 -12.89
N ASP A 92 14.89 -12.54 -13.68
CA ASP A 92 13.70 -13.32 -13.30
C ASP A 92 14.02 -14.14 -12.03
N ALA A 93 13.22 -13.91 -11.00
CA ALA A 93 13.39 -14.53 -9.69
C ALA A 93 12.64 -15.87 -9.56
N MET A 94 11.91 -16.31 -10.59
CA MET A 94 11.04 -17.48 -10.54
C MET A 94 11.77 -18.76 -10.17
N ASP A 95 12.87 -19.08 -10.86
CA ASP A 95 13.66 -20.30 -10.60
C ASP A 95 14.24 -20.34 -9.18
N ILE A 96 14.64 -19.18 -8.65
CA ILE A 96 15.14 -19.06 -7.29
C ILE A 96 14.00 -19.30 -6.29
N LEU A 97 12.87 -18.62 -6.46
CA LEU A 97 11.71 -18.77 -5.58
C LEU A 97 11.15 -20.21 -5.61
N GLU A 98 11.14 -20.86 -6.78
CA GLU A 98 10.78 -22.27 -6.96
C GLU A 98 11.67 -23.20 -6.12
N GLY A 99 12.98 -22.96 -6.09
CA GLY A 99 13.94 -23.74 -5.29
C GLY A 99 13.90 -23.46 -3.79
N LEU A 100 13.41 -22.29 -3.37
CA LEU A 100 13.32 -21.83 -1.98
C LEU A 100 12.13 -22.40 -1.20
N ARG A 101 11.54 -23.52 -1.67
CA ARG A 101 10.33 -24.16 -1.11
C ARG A 101 10.28 -24.04 0.44
N PRO A 102 9.32 -23.27 0.99
CA PRO A 102 9.22 -23.02 2.43
C PRO A 102 8.78 -24.25 3.24
N PRO A 103 8.96 -24.31 4.57
CA PRO A 103 8.38 -25.39 5.38
C PRO A 103 6.84 -25.29 5.45
N PRO A 104 6.09 -26.41 5.40
CA PRO A 104 4.63 -26.39 5.34
C PRO A 104 3.95 -25.94 6.65
N GLN A 105 4.68 -25.95 7.78
CA GLN A 105 4.18 -25.50 9.09
C GLN A 105 4.28 -23.98 9.32
N LEU A 106 4.66 -23.20 8.30
CA LEU A 106 4.73 -21.74 8.41
C LEU A 106 3.37 -21.14 8.76
N SER A 107 3.39 -20.14 9.65
CA SER A 107 2.25 -19.27 9.93
C SER A 107 2.32 -17.93 9.21
N LYS A 108 3.52 -17.50 8.80
CA LYS A 108 3.71 -16.25 8.04
C LYS A 108 4.71 -16.39 6.90
N LEU A 109 4.33 -15.89 5.74
CA LEU A 109 5.17 -15.79 4.56
C LEU A 109 5.15 -14.36 4.00
N THR A 110 6.33 -13.79 3.82
CA THR A 110 6.52 -12.49 3.15
C THR A 110 7.41 -12.69 1.93
N ILE A 111 6.96 -12.23 0.77
CA ILE A 111 7.74 -12.21 -0.48
C ILE A 111 7.92 -10.75 -0.87
N LYS A 112 9.17 -10.31 -0.98
CA LYS A 112 9.50 -8.91 -1.26
C LYS A 112 10.48 -8.74 -2.42
N GLY A 113 10.18 -7.86 -3.36
CA GLY A 113 11.06 -7.57 -4.49
C GLY A 113 11.02 -8.65 -5.58
N TYR A 114 10.02 -9.54 -5.56
CA TYR A 114 9.90 -10.62 -6.54
C TYR A 114 9.56 -10.10 -7.93
N ARG A 115 10.30 -10.56 -8.94
CA ARG A 115 10.28 -10.05 -10.32
C ARG A 115 9.93 -11.13 -11.35
N SER A 116 8.87 -11.88 -11.09
CA SER A 116 8.22 -12.70 -12.11
C SER A 116 6.72 -12.43 -12.10
N ASP A 117 6.06 -12.73 -13.22
CA ASP A 117 4.61 -12.62 -13.41
C ASP A 117 3.87 -13.90 -13.01
N THR A 118 4.60 -15.00 -12.79
CA THR A 118 4.07 -16.30 -12.38
C THR A 118 4.39 -16.62 -10.93
N TYR A 119 3.69 -17.58 -10.35
CA TYR A 119 3.93 -18.08 -8.99
C TYR A 119 4.61 -19.46 -9.02
N PRO A 120 5.50 -19.76 -8.06
CA PRO A 120 6.17 -21.05 -7.96
C PRO A 120 5.16 -22.18 -7.73
N GLY A 121 5.48 -23.38 -8.21
CA GLY A 121 4.59 -24.54 -8.16
C GLY A 121 4.16 -24.90 -6.73
N TRP A 122 5.04 -24.73 -5.75
CA TRP A 122 4.71 -24.97 -4.33
C TRP A 122 3.70 -23.97 -3.75
N LEU A 123 3.58 -22.76 -4.31
CA LEU A 123 2.56 -21.79 -3.91
C LEU A 123 1.23 -22.03 -4.65
N LEU A 124 1.24 -22.83 -5.71
CA LEU A 124 0.04 -23.25 -6.43
C LEU A 124 -0.45 -24.64 -5.98
N GLU A 125 0.34 -25.35 -5.19
CA GLU A 125 0.00 -26.66 -4.63
C GLU A 125 -1.06 -26.52 -3.52
N ARG A 126 -2.22 -27.15 -3.75
CA ARG A 126 -3.34 -27.12 -2.80
C ARG A 126 -2.94 -27.69 -1.45
N SER A 127 -3.37 -27.03 -0.38
CA SER A 127 -3.11 -27.46 1.00
C SER A 127 -1.62 -27.59 1.35
N TYR A 128 -0.71 -26.97 0.59
CA TYR A 128 0.72 -27.03 0.90
C TYR A 128 1.03 -26.51 2.30
N PHE A 129 0.44 -25.36 2.65
CA PHE A 129 0.55 -24.80 3.98
C PHE A 129 -0.53 -25.36 4.91
N GLU A 130 -0.09 -25.84 6.08
CA GLU A 130 -1.00 -26.34 7.10
C GLU A 130 -1.72 -25.17 7.81
N ASN A 131 -0.98 -24.11 8.16
CA ASN A 131 -1.45 -23.04 9.06
C ASN A 131 -1.00 -21.63 8.63
N LEU A 132 -0.92 -21.34 7.33
CA LEU A 132 -0.52 -20.01 6.86
C LEU A 132 -1.59 -18.96 7.22
N GLU A 133 -1.35 -18.21 8.28
CA GLU A 133 -2.26 -17.19 8.83
C GLU A 133 -2.02 -15.80 8.23
N SER A 134 -0.79 -15.51 7.80
CA SER A 134 -0.39 -14.21 7.29
C SER A 134 0.41 -14.34 5.99
N PHE A 135 -0.06 -13.66 4.94
CA PHE A 135 0.63 -13.60 3.66
C PHE A 135 0.88 -12.14 3.26
N GLU A 136 2.10 -11.85 2.83
CA GLU A 136 2.51 -10.50 2.40
C GLU A 136 3.27 -10.52 1.08
N LEU A 137 2.79 -9.73 0.12
CA LEU A 137 3.50 -9.38 -1.10
C LEU A 137 3.96 -7.93 -1.01
N SER A 138 5.24 -7.68 -1.25
CA SER A 138 5.78 -6.32 -1.24
C SER A 138 6.71 -6.07 -2.42
N ASN A 139 6.56 -4.95 -3.14
CA ASN A 139 7.46 -4.59 -4.23
C ASN A 139 7.58 -5.70 -5.30
N CYS A 140 6.48 -6.39 -5.59
CA CYS A 140 6.41 -7.45 -6.59
C CYS A 140 5.95 -6.85 -7.92
N SER A 141 6.88 -6.40 -8.76
CA SER A 141 6.57 -5.48 -9.85
C SER A 141 5.84 -6.09 -11.04
N LEU A 142 5.93 -7.41 -11.25
CA LEU A 142 5.37 -8.08 -12.43
C LEU A 142 4.09 -8.88 -12.16
N LEU A 143 3.71 -9.05 -10.89
CA LEU A 143 2.50 -9.78 -10.53
C LEU A 143 1.24 -8.97 -10.88
N GLU A 144 0.29 -9.62 -11.56
CA GLU A 144 -0.97 -8.99 -11.97
C GLU A 144 -2.17 -9.34 -11.09
N GLY A 145 -2.05 -10.39 -10.28
CA GLY A 145 -3.10 -10.91 -9.41
C GLY A 145 -2.54 -11.73 -8.25
N LEU A 146 -3.40 -12.12 -7.32
CA LEU A 146 -3.08 -13.15 -6.32
C LEU A 146 -2.93 -14.53 -6.96
N PRO A 147 -2.35 -15.53 -6.27
CA PRO A 147 -2.39 -16.91 -6.75
C PRO A 147 -3.85 -17.34 -7.01
N PRO A 148 -4.15 -17.97 -8.15
CA PRO A 148 -5.53 -18.14 -8.63
C PRO A 148 -6.41 -19.09 -7.79
N ASP A 149 -5.86 -19.88 -6.86
CA ASP A 149 -6.62 -20.84 -6.05
C ASP A 149 -6.72 -20.41 -4.57
N THR A 150 -7.95 -20.19 -4.08
CA THR A 150 -8.25 -19.80 -2.68
C THR A 150 -7.85 -20.85 -1.65
N GLU A 151 -7.75 -22.13 -2.02
CA GLU A 151 -7.44 -23.19 -1.05
C GLU A 151 -6.04 -23.00 -0.43
N LEU A 152 -5.14 -22.31 -1.13
CA LEU A 152 -3.84 -21.93 -0.62
C LEU A 152 -3.96 -21.01 0.61
N LEU A 153 -4.82 -20.01 0.52
CA LEU A 153 -4.99 -18.97 1.54
C LEU A 153 -6.17 -19.26 2.48
N ARG A 154 -6.71 -20.48 2.50
CA ARG A 154 -7.92 -20.82 3.26
C ARG A 154 -7.85 -20.48 4.76
N ASN A 155 -6.65 -20.58 5.34
CA ASN A 155 -6.38 -20.31 6.76
C ASN A 155 -5.79 -18.90 6.98
N CYS A 156 -5.64 -18.12 5.90
CA CYS A 156 -5.07 -16.79 5.96
C CYS A 156 -6.09 -15.81 6.54
N SER A 157 -5.75 -15.25 7.70
CA SER A 157 -6.53 -14.23 8.39
C SER A 157 -6.02 -12.82 8.11
N ARG A 158 -4.78 -12.70 7.60
CA ARG A 158 -4.12 -11.43 7.29
C ARG A 158 -3.45 -11.43 5.93
N LEU A 159 -3.88 -10.53 5.05
CA LEU A 159 -3.31 -10.32 3.73
C LEU A 159 -2.78 -8.89 3.60
N ARG A 160 -1.51 -8.75 3.22
CA ARG A 160 -0.89 -7.46 2.93
C ARG A 160 -0.30 -7.42 1.54
N ILE A 161 -0.64 -6.38 0.80
CA ILE A 161 -0.19 -6.18 -0.58
C ILE A 161 0.33 -4.75 -0.67
N ASN A 162 1.64 -4.62 -0.77
CA ASN A 162 2.33 -3.34 -0.65
C ASN A 162 3.16 -3.08 -1.90
N PHE A 163 2.89 -2.01 -2.63
CA PHE A 163 3.69 -1.63 -3.80
C PHE A 163 3.74 -2.75 -4.86
N VAL A 164 2.57 -3.21 -5.31
CA VAL A 164 2.43 -4.20 -6.39
C VAL A 164 1.84 -3.48 -7.61
N PRO A 165 2.68 -2.79 -8.42
CA PRO A 165 2.21 -1.81 -9.40
C PRO A 165 1.37 -2.40 -10.53
N ASN A 166 1.62 -3.66 -10.90
CA ASN A 166 0.89 -4.33 -11.97
C ASN A 166 -0.35 -5.09 -11.51
N LEU A 167 -0.70 -5.04 -10.21
CA LEU A 167 -1.88 -5.71 -9.68
C LEU A 167 -3.15 -5.10 -10.28
N LYS A 168 -3.88 -5.88 -11.07
CA LYS A 168 -5.12 -5.46 -11.76
C LYS A 168 -6.37 -5.95 -11.04
N GLU A 169 -6.28 -7.12 -10.45
CA GLU A 169 -7.42 -7.77 -9.81
C GLU A 169 -7.09 -8.37 -8.45
N LEU A 170 -8.11 -8.45 -7.62
CA LEU A 170 -8.12 -9.18 -6.36
C LEU A 170 -9.25 -10.20 -6.40
N SER A 171 -9.15 -11.16 -7.31
CA SER A 171 -10.05 -12.30 -7.26
C SER A 171 -9.73 -13.14 -6.01
N ASN A 172 -10.73 -13.85 -5.49
CA ASN A 172 -10.48 -15.03 -4.64
C ASN A 172 -9.88 -14.72 -3.24
N LEU A 173 -10.44 -13.75 -2.50
CA LEU A 173 -10.07 -13.52 -1.10
C LEU A 173 -10.59 -14.63 -0.16
N PRO A 174 -9.82 -15.05 0.85
CA PRO A 174 -10.25 -16.12 1.74
C PRO A 174 -11.39 -15.67 2.67
N ALA A 175 -12.38 -16.54 2.88
CA ALA A 175 -13.55 -16.22 3.69
C ALA A 175 -13.20 -15.89 5.17
N GLY A 176 -12.11 -16.46 5.69
CA GLY A 176 -11.60 -16.22 7.03
C GLY A 176 -10.76 -14.95 7.20
N LEU A 177 -10.65 -14.10 6.17
CA LEU A 177 -9.83 -12.89 6.23
C LEU A 177 -10.39 -11.89 7.24
N THR A 178 -9.53 -11.45 8.15
CA THR A 178 -9.86 -10.45 9.19
C THR A 178 -9.08 -9.15 9.04
N ASP A 179 -7.92 -9.18 8.37
CA ASP A 179 -7.03 -8.04 8.17
C ASP A 179 -6.59 -7.97 6.70
N LEU A 180 -6.96 -6.89 6.02
CA LEU A 180 -6.60 -6.62 4.63
C LEU A 180 -5.94 -5.24 4.53
N SER A 181 -4.68 -5.22 4.07
CA SER A 181 -3.95 -4.00 3.72
C SER A 181 -3.57 -4.02 2.25
N ILE A 182 -3.99 -3.00 1.51
CA ILE A 182 -3.60 -2.79 0.13
C ILE A 182 -3.05 -1.38 0.01
N ASP A 183 -1.73 -1.29 -0.16
CA ASP A 183 -1.03 -0.02 -0.22
C ASP A 183 -0.26 0.10 -1.54
N TRP A 184 -0.42 1.23 -2.24
CA TRP A 184 0.33 1.57 -3.44
C TRP A 184 0.18 0.58 -4.59
N CYS A 185 -1.06 0.20 -4.89
CA CYS A 185 -1.43 -0.66 -6.03
C CYS A 185 -2.27 0.17 -7.04
N PRO A 186 -1.64 0.98 -7.90
CA PRO A 186 -2.32 1.99 -8.71
C PRO A 186 -3.18 1.42 -9.84
N LEU A 187 -2.94 0.19 -10.31
CA LEU A 187 -3.77 -0.45 -11.34
C LEU A 187 -4.96 -1.23 -10.79
N LEU A 188 -5.03 -1.39 -9.47
CA LEU A 188 -6.13 -2.06 -8.82
C LEU A 188 -7.32 -1.10 -8.71
N MET A 189 -8.40 -1.47 -9.38
CA MET A 189 -9.63 -0.69 -9.46
C MET A 189 -10.76 -1.31 -8.66
N PHE A 190 -11.42 -0.47 -7.87
CA PHE A 190 -12.68 -0.73 -7.21
C PHE A 190 -13.69 0.22 -7.86
N ILE A 191 -14.41 -0.25 -8.88
CA ILE A 191 -15.39 0.54 -9.66
C ILE A 191 -16.63 -0.32 -9.87
N THR A 192 -17.81 0.32 -9.98
CA THR A 192 -19.06 -0.38 -10.30
C THR A 192 -19.39 -0.33 -11.78
N ASN A 193 -20.19 -1.28 -12.28
CA ASN A 193 -20.64 -1.29 -13.68
C ASN A 193 -21.45 -0.03 -14.07
N ASN A 194 -22.06 0.66 -13.09
CA ASN A 194 -22.87 1.85 -13.31
C ASN A 194 -22.02 3.10 -13.63
N GLU A 195 -20.78 3.14 -13.16
CA GLU A 195 -19.87 4.29 -13.28
C GLU A 195 -19.13 4.33 -14.63
N LEU A 196 -19.08 3.20 -15.35
CA LEU A 196 -18.42 3.11 -16.66
C LEU A 196 -19.15 3.88 -17.78
N GLY A 197 -20.41 4.26 -17.55
CA GLY A 197 -21.23 5.00 -18.52
C GLY A 197 -21.18 6.53 -18.41
N GLN A 198 -20.55 7.09 -17.37
CA GLN A 198 -20.54 8.54 -17.15
C GLN A 198 -19.23 9.18 -17.62
N HIS A 199 -19.23 9.66 -18.87
CA HIS A 199 -18.20 10.55 -19.41
C HIS A 199 -18.02 11.86 -18.60
N ASP A 200 -18.98 12.20 -17.70
CA ASP A 200 -19.02 13.40 -16.86
C ASP A 200 -18.14 13.35 -15.59
N VAL A 201 -17.76 12.16 -15.09
CA VAL A 201 -16.84 12.05 -13.94
C VAL A 201 -15.44 12.53 -14.33
N ARG A 202 -15.07 12.29 -15.59
CA ARG A 202 -13.83 12.76 -16.22
C ARG A 202 -13.74 14.28 -16.19
N GLU A 203 -14.79 15.01 -16.57
CA GLU A 203 -14.77 16.47 -16.58
C GLU A 203 -14.84 17.06 -15.16
N ASN A 204 -15.59 16.47 -14.23
CA ASN A 204 -15.74 17.02 -12.88
C ASN A 204 -14.50 16.88 -11.97
N ILE A 205 -13.67 15.84 -12.18
CA ILE A 205 -12.38 15.68 -11.49
C ILE A 205 -11.30 16.56 -12.15
N ILE A 206 -11.36 16.71 -13.49
CA ILE A 206 -10.40 17.49 -14.30
C ILE A 206 -10.64 19.02 -14.19
N MET A 207 -11.89 19.48 -14.04
CA MET A 207 -12.27 20.91 -13.99
C MET A 207 -11.88 21.65 -12.69
N LYS A 208 -11.19 21.00 -11.74
CA LYS A 208 -10.77 21.61 -10.46
C LYS A 208 -9.27 21.52 -10.18
N ALA A 209 -8.45 21.19 -11.18
CA ALA A 209 -7.00 21.11 -11.02
C ALA A 209 -6.39 22.43 -10.49
N ASP A 210 -6.87 23.58 -10.96
CA ASP A 210 -6.39 24.90 -10.51
C ASP A 210 -6.80 25.25 -9.07
N ASP A 211 -8.03 24.88 -8.66
CA ASP A 211 -8.52 25.03 -7.29
C ASP A 211 -7.72 24.13 -6.33
N LEU A 212 -7.50 22.86 -6.72
CA LEU A 212 -6.71 21.93 -5.94
C LEU A 212 -5.22 22.34 -5.89
N ALA A 213 -4.66 22.83 -7.00
CA ALA A 213 -3.31 23.36 -7.05
C ALA A 213 -3.13 24.55 -6.10
N SER A 214 -4.11 25.46 -6.08
CA SER A 214 -4.13 26.61 -5.17
C SER A 214 -4.20 26.17 -3.70
N LYS A 215 -5.05 25.19 -3.38
CA LYS A 215 -5.13 24.62 -2.02
C LYS A 215 -3.85 23.90 -1.60
N LEU A 216 -3.21 23.15 -2.51
CA LEU A 216 -1.94 22.48 -2.25
C LEU A 216 -0.79 23.48 -2.06
N ALA A 217 -0.78 24.56 -2.85
CA ALA A 217 0.19 25.64 -2.68
C ALA A 217 0.04 26.29 -1.30
N LEU A 218 -1.19 26.55 -0.85
CA LEU A 218 -1.45 27.07 0.50
C LEU A 218 -0.99 26.11 1.60
N MET A 219 -1.27 24.81 1.48
CA MET A 219 -0.76 23.80 2.43
C MET A 219 0.76 23.80 2.51
N TRP A 220 1.43 23.90 1.35
CA TRP A 220 2.89 23.92 1.27
C TRP A 220 3.51 25.10 2.03
N GLU A 221 2.84 26.26 2.07
CA GLU A 221 3.34 27.43 2.80
C GLU A 221 3.20 27.31 4.33
N VAL A 222 2.25 26.51 4.82
CA VAL A 222 1.94 26.40 6.26
C VAL A 222 3.01 25.62 7.03
N ASP A 223 3.56 24.56 6.43
CA ASP A 223 4.48 23.63 7.10
C ASP A 223 5.85 23.53 6.41
N SER A 224 6.19 24.51 5.57
CA SER A 224 7.36 24.47 4.68
C SER A 224 7.36 23.27 3.70
N GLY A 225 6.18 22.71 3.44
CA GLY A 225 5.95 21.65 2.49
C GLY A 225 6.33 20.26 2.99
N GLU A 226 6.50 20.02 4.30
CA GLU A 226 6.86 18.68 4.79
C GLU A 226 5.75 17.64 4.55
N GLU A 227 4.49 17.97 4.87
CA GLU A 227 3.30 17.15 4.65
C GLU A 227 3.05 16.95 3.16
N VAL A 228 3.09 18.02 2.37
CA VAL A 228 2.89 17.94 0.92
C VAL A 228 4.01 17.14 0.26
N ARG A 229 5.29 17.36 0.60
CA ARG A 229 6.40 16.51 0.13
C ARG A 229 6.24 15.06 0.59
N SER A 230 5.71 14.81 1.79
CA SER A 230 5.46 13.45 2.28
C SER A 230 4.39 12.73 1.44
N VAL A 231 3.27 13.41 1.16
CA VAL A 231 2.18 12.91 0.30
C VAL A 231 2.72 12.63 -1.11
N LEU A 232 3.38 13.64 -1.71
CA LEU A 232 3.92 13.56 -3.05
C LEU A 232 5.01 12.49 -3.18
N SER A 233 5.94 12.40 -2.24
CA SER A 233 7.04 11.42 -2.27
C SER A 233 6.54 9.99 -2.17
N LYS A 234 5.55 9.74 -1.31
CA LYS A 234 4.98 8.39 -1.14
C LYS A 234 4.19 7.95 -2.39
N ASP A 235 3.45 8.87 -3.00
CA ASP A 235 2.67 8.63 -4.21
C ASP A 235 3.51 8.62 -5.50
N TYR A 236 4.61 9.37 -5.52
CA TYR A 236 5.56 9.40 -6.62
C TYR A 236 6.10 8.01 -6.98
N SER A 237 6.41 7.17 -5.99
CA SER A 237 6.96 5.84 -6.27
C SER A 237 5.98 4.97 -7.07
N SER A 238 4.69 5.05 -6.73
CA SER A 238 3.60 4.35 -7.41
C SER A 238 3.39 4.90 -8.82
N LEU A 239 3.37 6.24 -8.94
CA LEU A 239 3.26 6.94 -10.23
C LEU A 239 4.44 6.61 -11.16
N LYS A 240 5.68 6.64 -10.67
CA LYS A 240 6.88 6.32 -11.47
C LYS A 240 6.82 4.94 -12.11
N GLN A 241 6.31 3.94 -11.37
CA GLN A 241 6.12 2.59 -11.90
C GLN A 241 5.02 2.54 -12.96
N LEU A 242 3.85 3.12 -12.69
CA LEU A 242 2.76 3.22 -13.67
C LEU A 242 3.22 3.92 -14.96
N MET A 243 4.08 4.93 -14.82
CA MET A 243 4.63 5.73 -15.90
C MET A 243 5.66 4.99 -16.75
N THR A 244 6.42 4.07 -16.13
CA THR A 244 7.30 3.16 -16.87
C THR A 244 6.51 2.29 -17.87
N LEU A 245 5.22 2.06 -17.60
CA LEU A 245 4.32 1.30 -18.49
C LEU A 245 3.73 2.15 -19.64
N MET A 246 3.66 3.48 -19.50
CA MET A 246 2.96 4.34 -20.45
C MET A 246 3.84 4.90 -21.58
N MET A 247 5.18 4.81 -21.49
CA MET A 247 6.17 5.23 -22.50
C MET A 247 5.80 6.51 -23.28
N ASP A 248 5.69 7.63 -22.57
CA ASP A 248 5.34 8.94 -23.16
C ASP A 248 6.40 10.01 -22.85
N ASP A 249 6.68 10.91 -23.81
CA ASP A 249 7.72 11.93 -23.68
C ASP A 249 7.35 13.05 -22.70
N ASP A 250 6.07 13.41 -22.61
CA ASP A 250 5.60 14.44 -21.68
C ASP A 250 5.53 13.90 -20.25
N VAL A 251 5.20 12.61 -20.10
CA VAL A 251 5.40 11.82 -18.88
C VAL A 251 6.83 11.93 -18.36
N SER A 252 7.82 11.70 -19.24
CA SER A 252 9.25 11.71 -18.85
C SER A 252 9.71 13.09 -18.38
N LYS A 253 9.24 14.18 -19.01
CA LYS A 253 9.55 15.56 -18.59
C LYS A 253 8.96 15.88 -17.21
N HIS A 254 7.67 15.59 -17.00
CA HIS A 254 7.03 15.84 -15.71
C HIS A 254 7.64 14.97 -14.59
N LEU A 255 8.16 13.79 -14.93
CA LEU A 255 8.85 12.91 -13.98
C LEU A 255 10.13 13.58 -13.47
N GLN A 256 10.96 14.10 -14.39
CA GLN A 256 12.17 14.83 -14.05
C GLN A 256 11.89 16.08 -13.21
N ILE A 257 10.77 16.78 -13.44
CA ILE A 257 10.35 17.92 -12.62
C ILE A 257 10.10 17.47 -11.16
N ILE A 258 9.38 16.37 -10.95
CA ILE A 258 9.15 15.85 -9.60
C ILE A 258 10.44 15.33 -8.96
N GLU A 259 11.29 14.61 -9.70
CA GLU A 259 12.57 14.09 -9.18
C GLU A 259 13.49 15.21 -8.73
N SER A 260 13.72 16.21 -9.59
CA SER A 260 14.53 17.37 -9.26
C SER A 260 13.95 18.17 -8.09
N GLY A 261 12.62 18.32 -8.05
CA GLY A 261 11.92 19.01 -6.97
C GLY A 261 11.94 18.29 -5.61
N LEU A 262 12.06 16.97 -5.60
CA LEU A 262 12.22 16.16 -4.38
C LEU A 262 13.69 16.12 -3.90
N GLU A 263 14.67 16.32 -4.78
CA GLU A 263 16.09 16.32 -4.46
C GLU A 263 16.61 17.69 -3.98
N GLU A 264 16.07 18.80 -4.50
CA GLU A 264 16.47 20.15 -4.13
C GLU A 264 15.80 20.63 -2.82
N ARG A 265 16.62 21.00 -1.82
CA ARG A 265 16.15 21.61 -0.55
C ARG A 265 15.95 23.13 -0.64
N GLU A 266 16.18 23.77 -1.79
CA GLU A 266 16.08 25.24 -1.90
C GLU A 266 14.67 25.69 -2.34
N ASP A 267 14.08 26.55 -1.51
CA ASP A 267 12.76 27.16 -1.71
C ASP A 267 12.75 28.14 -2.90
N LYS A 268 12.47 27.65 -4.10
CA LYS A 268 12.05 28.47 -5.23
C LYS A 268 10.55 28.31 -5.44
N VAL A 269 9.79 29.39 -5.30
CA VAL A 269 8.32 29.44 -5.47
C VAL A 269 7.88 28.82 -6.81
N TRP A 270 8.64 29.05 -7.89
CA TRP A 270 8.38 28.47 -9.21
C TRP A 270 8.54 26.93 -9.25
N MET A 271 9.45 26.34 -8.46
CA MET A 271 9.61 24.88 -8.41
C MET A 271 8.41 24.21 -7.74
N LYS A 272 7.82 24.84 -6.71
CA LYS A 272 6.64 24.33 -6.00
C LYS A 272 5.44 24.16 -6.95
N GLU A 273 5.14 25.21 -7.72
CA GLU A 273 4.02 25.21 -8.67
C GLU A 273 4.21 24.17 -9.78
N ASN A 274 5.44 24.03 -10.29
CA ASN A 274 5.75 23.02 -11.30
C ASN A 274 5.63 21.59 -10.77
N ILE A 275 6.04 21.32 -9.53
CA ILE A 275 5.88 20.00 -8.90
C ILE A 275 4.39 19.67 -8.74
N ILE A 276 3.58 20.62 -8.26
CA ILE A 276 2.14 20.43 -8.10
C ILE A 276 1.48 20.18 -9.47
N LYS A 277 1.79 21.00 -10.49
CA LYS A 277 1.28 20.83 -11.85
C LYS A 277 1.68 19.49 -12.46
N ALA A 278 2.96 19.12 -12.32
CA ALA A 278 3.45 17.83 -12.77
C ALA A 278 2.69 16.69 -12.11
N TRP A 279 2.57 16.72 -10.78
CA TRP A 279 1.86 15.71 -10.03
C TRP A 279 0.37 15.60 -10.41
N LEU A 280 -0.32 16.71 -10.61
CA LEU A 280 -1.70 16.72 -11.11
C LEU A 280 -1.80 16.10 -12.50
N PHE A 281 -0.84 16.39 -13.39
CA PHE A 281 -0.74 15.74 -14.70
C PHE A 281 -0.58 14.22 -14.58
N PHE A 282 0.25 13.72 -13.64
CA PHE A 282 0.38 12.27 -13.41
C PHE A 282 -0.94 11.63 -13.01
N HIS A 283 -1.71 12.26 -12.13
CA HIS A 283 -3.01 11.75 -11.72
C HIS A 283 -4.04 11.77 -12.84
N GLU A 284 -4.00 12.81 -13.67
CA GLU A 284 -4.81 12.87 -14.87
C GLU A 284 -4.53 11.68 -15.79
N GLN A 285 -3.25 11.40 -16.06
CA GLN A 285 -2.88 10.25 -16.90
C GLN A 285 -3.25 8.92 -16.23
N ARG A 286 -3.03 8.77 -14.91
CA ARG A 286 -3.44 7.59 -14.15
C ARG A 286 -4.94 7.33 -14.29
N ILE A 287 -5.77 8.35 -14.10
CA ILE A 287 -7.23 8.27 -14.27
C ILE A 287 -7.56 7.88 -15.72
N ARG A 288 -7.02 8.58 -16.73
CA ARG A 288 -7.27 8.26 -18.15
C ARG A 288 -6.91 6.82 -18.49
N PHE A 289 -5.79 6.33 -18.00
CA PHE A 289 -5.31 4.97 -18.21
C PHE A 289 -6.22 3.92 -17.57
N ILE A 290 -6.72 4.20 -16.36
CA ILE A 290 -7.60 3.35 -15.55
C ILE A 290 -8.99 3.24 -16.18
N TYR A 291 -9.62 4.36 -16.52
CA TYR A 291 -10.95 4.40 -17.12
C TYR A 291 -10.98 3.97 -18.60
N GLY A 292 -9.82 3.85 -19.26
CA GLY A 292 -9.71 3.29 -20.61
C GLY A 292 -9.77 1.76 -20.66
N ARG A 293 -9.78 1.07 -19.51
CA ARG A 293 -9.77 -0.41 -19.45
C ARG A 293 -11.17 -0.99 -19.37
N THR A 294 -11.37 -2.13 -20.04
CA THR A 294 -12.55 -2.98 -19.89
C THR A 294 -12.44 -3.75 -18.56
N MET A 295 -13.44 -3.64 -17.69
CA MET A 295 -13.44 -4.27 -16.36
C MET A 295 -14.17 -5.61 -16.38
N GLU A 296 -13.62 -6.61 -15.69
CA GLU A 296 -14.18 -7.97 -15.75
C GLU A 296 -15.06 -8.35 -14.55
N MET A 297 -14.82 -7.94 -13.28
CA MET A 297 -15.79 -8.09 -12.16
C MET A 297 -15.54 -7.17 -10.96
N PRO A 298 -16.56 -6.79 -10.17
CA PRO A 298 -16.41 -6.04 -8.92
C PRO A 298 -15.84 -6.91 -7.79
N LEU A 299 -14.93 -6.35 -7.00
CA LEU A 299 -14.36 -7.01 -5.82
C LEU A 299 -15.40 -7.18 -4.71
N VAL A 300 -15.49 -8.38 -4.14
CA VAL A 300 -16.28 -8.64 -2.93
C VAL A 300 -15.33 -8.89 -1.76
N LEU A 301 -15.40 -8.04 -0.74
CA LEU A 301 -14.62 -8.20 0.48
C LEU A 301 -15.32 -9.21 1.44
N PRO A 302 -14.56 -10.06 2.16
CA PRO A 302 -15.13 -10.98 3.15
C PRO A 302 -15.83 -10.23 4.29
N SER A 303 -17.05 -10.64 4.67
CA SER A 303 -17.85 -9.98 5.72
C SER A 303 -17.25 -10.09 7.14
N GLY A 304 -16.33 -11.03 7.35
CA GLY A 304 -15.58 -11.23 8.60
C GLY A 304 -14.45 -10.20 8.83
N LEU A 305 -14.20 -9.31 7.87
CA LEU A 305 -13.10 -8.35 7.95
C LEU A 305 -13.26 -7.40 9.15
N CYS A 306 -12.21 -7.30 9.95
CA CYS A 306 -12.12 -6.42 11.12
C CYS A 306 -11.25 -5.19 10.84
N GLU A 307 -10.22 -5.34 10.01
CA GLU A 307 -9.26 -4.30 9.66
C GLU A 307 -9.22 -4.15 8.14
N LEU A 308 -9.46 -2.93 7.66
CA LEU A 308 -9.33 -2.59 6.25
C LEU A 308 -8.45 -1.34 6.11
N SER A 309 -7.30 -1.50 5.46
CA SER A 309 -6.43 -0.39 5.08
C SER A 309 -6.28 -0.36 3.58
N LEU A 310 -6.70 0.74 2.97
CA LEU A 310 -6.55 0.97 1.55
C LEU A 310 -5.83 2.31 1.32
N SER A 311 -4.76 2.27 0.53
CA SER A 311 -3.89 3.42 0.31
C SER A 311 -3.47 3.53 -1.15
N SER A 312 -3.77 4.66 -1.80
CA SER A 312 -3.35 4.95 -3.19
C SER A 312 -3.72 3.84 -4.21
N CYS A 313 -4.83 3.12 -3.99
CA CYS A 313 -5.52 2.38 -5.05
C CYS A 313 -6.60 3.27 -5.70
N SER A 314 -7.26 2.78 -6.73
CA SER A 314 -8.36 3.51 -7.37
C SER A 314 -9.70 3.01 -6.86
N ILE A 315 -10.36 3.82 -6.03
CA ILE A 315 -11.71 3.56 -5.53
C ILE A 315 -12.60 4.78 -5.79
N THR A 316 -13.81 4.53 -6.27
CA THR A 316 -14.86 5.53 -6.44
C THR A 316 -15.75 5.62 -5.20
N ASP A 317 -16.59 6.66 -5.13
CA ASP A 317 -17.53 6.85 -4.02
C ASP A 317 -18.54 5.69 -3.94
N GLU A 318 -19.09 5.24 -5.09
CA GLU A 318 -20.06 4.13 -5.13
C GLU A 318 -19.39 2.79 -4.77
N ALA A 319 -18.20 2.54 -5.30
CA ALA A 319 -17.46 1.31 -4.99
C ALA A 319 -17.10 1.23 -3.51
N LEU A 320 -16.66 2.34 -2.88
CA LEU A 320 -16.41 2.37 -1.44
C LEU A 320 -17.68 2.05 -0.64
N ALA A 321 -18.82 2.62 -1.03
CA ALA A 321 -20.10 2.36 -0.37
C ALA A 321 -20.50 0.87 -0.45
N ILE A 322 -20.32 0.23 -1.60
CA ILE A 322 -20.58 -1.21 -1.79
C ILE A 322 -19.60 -2.06 -0.99
N CYS A 323 -18.30 -1.76 -1.07
CA CYS A 323 -17.27 -2.48 -0.33
C CYS A 323 -17.54 -2.49 1.17
N LEU A 324 -17.99 -1.37 1.73
CA LEU A 324 -18.27 -1.25 3.15
C LEU A 324 -19.65 -1.79 3.57
N GLY A 325 -20.63 -1.81 2.67
CA GLY A 325 -22.02 -2.17 3.00
C GLY A 325 -22.21 -3.56 3.62
N GLY A 326 -21.30 -4.50 3.37
CA GLY A 326 -21.31 -5.85 3.95
C GLY A 326 -20.44 -6.06 5.18
N LEU A 327 -19.63 -5.08 5.59
CA LEU A 327 -18.56 -5.27 6.58
C LEU A 327 -18.98 -4.95 8.01
N THR A 328 -20.01 -5.63 8.50
CA THR A 328 -20.56 -5.42 9.86
C THR A 328 -19.57 -5.75 10.99
N SER A 329 -18.50 -6.50 10.70
CA SER A 329 -17.45 -6.82 11.67
C SER A 329 -16.30 -5.80 11.69
N LEU A 330 -16.30 -4.83 10.78
CA LEU A 330 -15.21 -3.87 10.62
C LEU A 330 -15.07 -3.01 11.87
N ARG A 331 -13.84 -2.95 12.40
CA ARG A 331 -13.46 -2.17 13.58
C ARG A 331 -12.62 -0.97 13.20
N ASN A 332 -11.71 -1.16 12.26
CA ASN A 332 -10.76 -0.14 11.85
C ASN A 332 -10.78 0.01 10.34
N LEU A 333 -11.00 1.24 9.89
CA LEU A 333 -10.97 1.61 8.49
C LEU A 333 -9.90 2.68 8.27
N ARG A 334 -8.98 2.45 7.33
CA ARG A 334 -7.97 3.43 6.93
C ARG A 334 -8.08 3.66 5.43
N LEU A 335 -8.36 4.90 5.06
CA LEU A 335 -8.43 5.36 3.67
C LEU A 335 -7.34 6.40 3.46
N LYS A 336 -6.39 6.14 2.57
CA LYS A 336 -5.22 7.01 2.40
C LYS A 336 -4.91 7.34 0.94
N TYR A 337 -4.49 8.57 0.69
CA TYR A 337 -3.89 9.04 -0.56
C TYR A 337 -4.78 8.82 -1.80
N TYR A 338 -6.07 9.14 -1.69
CA TYR A 338 -7.05 8.99 -2.76
C TYR A 338 -7.28 10.25 -3.58
N MET A 339 -7.40 10.07 -4.90
CA MET A 339 -7.67 11.14 -5.86
C MET A 339 -9.08 11.10 -6.48
N ALA A 340 -9.74 9.95 -6.43
CA ALA A 340 -11.08 9.78 -6.98
C ALA A 340 -12.18 9.89 -5.92
N LEU A 341 -11.86 9.67 -4.64
CA LEU A 341 -12.83 9.73 -3.55
C LEU A 341 -13.23 11.18 -3.25
N THR A 342 -14.50 11.52 -3.44
CA THR A 342 -15.04 12.87 -3.21
C THR A 342 -15.97 12.95 -2.01
N THR A 343 -16.59 11.83 -1.61
CA THR A 343 -17.38 11.75 -0.38
C THR A 343 -17.21 10.39 0.30
N LEU A 344 -17.23 10.38 1.63
CA LEU A 344 -17.44 9.14 2.38
C LEU A 344 -18.88 8.60 2.15
N PRO A 345 -19.14 7.32 2.45
CA PRO A 345 -20.46 6.70 2.23
C PRO A 345 -21.63 7.38 2.95
N SER A 346 -22.85 7.07 2.49
CA SER A 346 -24.10 7.57 3.09
C SER A 346 -24.35 7.08 4.52
N GLU A 347 -25.30 7.72 5.22
CA GLU A 347 -25.69 7.34 6.58
C GLU A 347 -26.10 5.88 6.66
N LYS A 348 -26.89 5.43 5.70
CA LYS A 348 -27.32 4.04 5.60
C LYS A 348 -26.13 3.07 5.64
N VAL A 349 -25.00 3.38 5.00
CA VAL A 349 -23.84 2.49 5.04
C VAL A 349 -23.20 2.51 6.43
N PHE A 350 -22.97 3.69 7.00
CA PHE A 350 -22.34 3.83 8.31
C PHE A 350 -23.18 3.28 9.47
N GLU A 351 -24.51 3.32 9.39
CA GLU A 351 -25.43 2.70 10.36
C GLU A 351 -25.20 1.18 10.47
N HIS A 352 -24.85 0.52 9.36
CA HIS A 352 -24.59 -0.92 9.34
C HIS A 352 -23.20 -1.28 9.88
N LEU A 353 -22.26 -0.32 9.93
CA LEU A 353 -20.91 -0.50 10.47
C LEU A 353 -20.90 -0.44 12.01
N THR A 354 -21.71 -1.29 12.62
CA THR A 354 -22.00 -1.28 14.07
C THR A 354 -20.80 -1.54 14.98
N LYS A 355 -19.67 -2.01 14.45
CA LYS A 355 -18.44 -2.26 15.21
C LYS A 355 -17.29 -1.31 14.88
N LEU A 356 -17.49 -0.36 13.98
CA LEU A 356 -16.43 0.55 13.55
C LEU A 356 -16.05 1.48 14.71
N VAL A 357 -14.83 1.35 15.22
CA VAL A 357 -14.27 2.10 16.35
C VAL A 357 -13.35 3.19 15.86
N TRP A 358 -12.51 2.90 14.86
CA TRP A 358 -11.49 3.83 14.37
C TRP A 358 -11.60 4.04 12.86
N LEU A 359 -11.71 5.31 12.46
CA LEU A 359 -11.59 5.73 11.07
C LEU A 359 -10.38 6.65 10.90
N VAL A 360 -9.53 6.36 9.93
CA VAL A 360 -8.43 7.24 9.50
C VAL A 360 -8.64 7.62 8.05
N VAL A 361 -8.66 8.91 7.77
CA VAL A 361 -8.69 9.47 6.42
C VAL A 361 -7.45 10.35 6.22
N ARG A 362 -6.59 9.98 5.28
CA ARG A 362 -5.30 10.66 5.04
C ARG A 362 -5.17 11.05 3.60
N GLY A 363 -4.77 12.28 3.27
CA GLY A 363 -4.24 12.56 1.94
C GLY A 363 -5.27 12.40 0.82
N CYS A 364 -6.56 12.40 1.14
CA CYS A 364 -7.64 12.24 0.18
C CYS A 364 -7.95 13.61 -0.42
N LEU A 365 -7.23 13.96 -1.48
CA LEU A 365 -7.14 15.35 -1.91
C LEU A 365 -8.43 15.91 -2.51
N CYS A 366 -9.26 15.05 -3.10
CA CYS A 366 -10.54 15.42 -3.71
C CYS A 366 -11.74 15.25 -2.77
N LEU A 367 -11.52 14.77 -1.53
CA LEU A 367 -12.58 14.53 -0.56
C LEU A 367 -13.19 15.86 -0.10
N LYS A 368 -14.47 16.07 -0.38
CA LYS A 368 -15.23 17.28 -0.06
C LYS A 368 -16.17 17.11 1.12
N SER A 369 -16.65 15.89 1.36
CA SER A 369 -17.67 15.59 2.37
C SER A 369 -17.34 14.33 3.18
N LEU A 370 -17.67 14.36 4.46
CA LEU A 370 -17.64 13.20 5.35
C LEU A 370 -18.89 12.31 5.22
N GLY A 371 -19.79 12.63 4.27
CA GLY A 371 -20.96 11.82 4.00
C GLY A 371 -21.84 11.62 5.23
N GLY A 372 -22.24 10.37 5.47
CA GLY A 372 -23.06 9.96 6.61
C GLY A 372 -22.29 9.54 7.85
N LEU A 373 -21.03 9.96 8.01
CA LEU A 373 -20.17 9.54 9.11
C LEU A 373 -20.83 9.70 10.49
N ARG A 374 -21.64 10.75 10.68
CA ARG A 374 -22.41 11.01 11.92
C ARG A 374 -23.30 9.85 12.37
N ALA A 375 -23.72 9.00 11.44
CA ALA A 375 -24.59 7.86 11.72
C ALA A 375 -23.82 6.59 12.14
N ALA A 376 -22.47 6.65 12.24
CA ALA A 376 -21.66 5.55 12.72
C ALA A 376 -21.84 5.38 14.24
N PRO A 377 -22.49 4.30 14.71
CA PRO A 377 -22.98 4.22 16.09
C PRO A 377 -21.88 3.97 17.12
N SER A 378 -20.77 3.36 16.72
CA SER A 378 -19.70 2.89 17.61
C SER A 378 -18.37 3.62 17.40
N LEU A 379 -18.35 4.62 16.52
CA LEU A 379 -17.12 5.32 16.18
C LEU A 379 -16.66 6.15 17.39
N SER A 380 -15.46 5.87 17.88
CA SER A 380 -14.86 6.54 19.03
C SER A 380 -13.56 7.27 18.70
N SER A 381 -12.96 7.02 17.53
CA SER A 381 -11.80 7.76 17.05
C SER A 381 -11.90 8.06 15.57
N PHE A 382 -11.68 9.33 15.21
CA PHE A 382 -11.62 9.79 13.83
C PHE A 382 -10.40 10.70 13.62
N ASP A 383 -9.46 10.24 12.79
CA ASP A 383 -8.29 11.02 12.39
C ASP A 383 -8.45 11.44 10.93
N CYS A 384 -8.34 12.75 10.66
CA CYS A 384 -8.43 13.28 9.30
C CYS A 384 -7.33 14.31 9.06
N TRP A 385 -6.36 13.98 8.20
CA TRP A 385 -5.25 14.87 7.83
C TRP A 385 -4.99 14.90 6.32
N ASP A 386 -4.26 15.93 5.87
CA ASP A 386 -3.83 16.09 4.48
C ASP A 386 -5.01 16.08 3.45
N CYS A 387 -6.22 16.54 3.82
CA CYS A 387 -7.42 16.54 2.96
C CYS A 387 -7.87 17.98 2.58
N PRO A 388 -7.19 18.66 1.64
CA PRO A 388 -7.39 20.08 1.32
C PRO A 388 -8.78 20.47 0.80
N SER A 389 -9.48 19.55 0.13
CA SER A 389 -10.78 19.84 -0.46
C SER A 389 -11.95 19.69 0.52
N LEU A 390 -11.69 19.26 1.75
CA LEU A 390 -12.74 18.98 2.73
C LEU A 390 -13.35 20.29 3.23
N GLU A 391 -14.64 20.47 3.01
CA GLU A 391 -15.37 21.66 3.43
C GLU A 391 -16.01 21.42 4.81
N LEU A 392 -15.42 21.94 5.88
CA LEU A 392 -15.88 21.73 7.27
C LEU A 392 -16.78 22.87 7.77
N ALA A 393 -17.60 23.46 6.90
CA ALA A 393 -18.41 24.65 7.23
C ALA A 393 -19.35 24.47 8.44
N ARG A 394 -19.56 23.23 8.93
CA ARG A 394 -20.33 22.90 10.14
C ARG A 394 -19.68 21.76 10.93
N GLY A 395 -18.36 21.82 11.19
CA GLY A 395 -17.56 20.71 11.72
C GLY A 395 -18.12 19.94 12.93
N ALA A 396 -18.93 20.57 13.80
CA ALA A 396 -19.59 19.91 14.92
C ALA A 396 -20.87 19.13 14.56
N GLU A 397 -21.56 19.48 13.46
CA GLU A 397 -22.81 18.81 13.02
C GLU A 397 -22.56 17.54 12.19
N LEU A 398 -21.32 17.33 11.74
CA LEU A 398 -20.92 16.22 10.88
C LEU A 398 -20.30 15.04 11.66
N MET A 399 -19.97 15.25 12.94
CA MET A 399 -19.35 14.23 13.79
C MET A 399 -20.40 13.44 14.58
N PRO A 400 -20.21 12.13 14.77
CA PRO A 400 -20.98 11.35 15.73
C PRO A 400 -21.01 11.98 17.13
N LEU A 401 -22.14 11.84 17.83
CA LEU A 401 -22.31 12.37 19.19
C LEU A 401 -21.24 11.85 20.18
N ASN A 402 -20.74 10.63 19.94
CA ASN A 402 -19.69 9.99 20.76
C ASN A 402 -18.32 10.69 20.62
N LEU A 403 -18.12 11.48 19.56
CA LEU A 403 -16.89 12.22 19.25
C LEU A 403 -17.01 13.72 19.60
N ALA A 404 -18.12 14.15 20.21
CA ALA A 404 -18.34 15.57 20.48
C ALA A 404 -17.54 16.14 21.68
N GLY A 405 -16.75 15.31 22.39
CA GLY A 405 -16.10 15.66 23.66
C GLY A 405 -14.61 15.34 23.80
N GLU A 406 -13.96 14.80 22.75
CA GLU A 406 -12.52 14.53 22.75
C GLU A 406 -11.78 15.49 21.80
N GLU A 407 -10.53 15.86 22.12
CA GLU A 407 -9.66 16.64 21.22
C GLU A 407 -9.30 15.78 20.01
N HIS A 408 -10.18 15.75 19.01
CA HIS A 408 -9.92 15.05 17.75
C HIS A 408 -8.88 15.81 16.94
N VAL A 409 -7.84 15.10 16.50
CA VAL A 409 -6.75 15.64 15.67
C VAL A 409 -7.27 15.80 14.23
N LEU A 410 -8.06 16.85 14.05
CA LEU A 410 -8.32 17.47 12.75
C LEU A 410 -7.01 18.06 12.22
N SER A 411 -6.74 17.87 10.93
CA SER A 411 -5.55 18.40 10.23
C SER A 411 -5.27 19.87 10.55
N VAL A 412 -4.02 20.30 10.36
CA VAL A 412 -3.65 21.72 10.42
C VAL A 412 -4.53 22.59 9.50
N ALA A 413 -5.02 22.07 8.36
CA ALA A 413 -5.96 22.78 7.49
C ALA A 413 -7.39 22.87 8.06
N ALA A 414 -7.85 21.85 8.79
CA ALA A 414 -9.11 21.87 9.52
C ALA A 414 -9.03 22.77 10.78
N PHE A 415 -7.86 22.81 11.42
CA PHE A 415 -7.51 23.76 12.48
C PHE A 415 -7.41 25.20 11.97
N LEU A 416 -6.87 25.43 10.77
CA LEU A 416 -6.81 26.73 10.10
C LEU A 416 -8.18 27.23 9.64
N GLN A 417 -9.07 26.36 9.15
CA GLN A 417 -10.48 26.71 8.89
C GLN A 417 -11.22 27.06 10.18
N LEU A 418 -10.92 26.39 11.29
CA LEU A 418 -11.45 26.72 12.61
C LEU A 418 -10.96 28.10 13.10
N ILE A 419 -9.67 28.41 12.91
CA ILE A 419 -9.07 29.73 13.24
C ILE A 419 -9.65 30.84 12.35
N HIS A 420 -9.78 30.61 11.03
CA HIS A 420 -10.41 31.59 10.12
C HIS A 420 -11.88 31.85 10.49
N SER A 421 -12.62 30.83 10.90
CA SER A 421 -14.02 30.98 11.33
C SER A 421 -14.16 31.68 12.69
N LEU A 422 -13.21 31.47 13.62
CA LEU A 422 -13.15 32.17 14.91
C LEU A 422 -12.73 33.64 14.76
N MET A 423 -11.86 33.97 13.80
CA MET A 423 -11.49 35.36 13.52
C MET A 423 -12.58 36.15 12.79
N ALA A 424 -13.42 35.48 11.98
CA ALA A 424 -14.56 36.11 11.31
C ALA A 424 -15.76 36.42 12.23
N CYS A 425 -15.81 35.86 13.45
CA CYS A 425 -16.85 36.15 14.44
C CYS A 425 -16.48 37.31 15.40
N HIS A 426 -15.31 37.94 15.23
CA HIS A 426 -14.85 39.08 16.06
C HIS A 426 -14.62 40.39 15.30
N THR A 427 -15.21 40.53 14.11
CA THR A 427 -15.40 41.79 13.39
C THR A 427 -16.87 41.94 13.03
#